data_AF-A0A0M4D7K8-F1
#
_entry.id   AF-A0A0M4D7K8-F1
#
_cell.length_a   1.000
_cell.length_b   1.000
_cell.length_c   1.000
_cell.angle_alpha   90.00
_cell.angle_beta   90.00
_cell.angle_gamma   90.00
#
_symmetry.space_group_name_H-M   'P 1'
#
loop_
_entity.id
_entity.type
_entity.pdbx_description
1 polymer ?
#
loop_
_entity_poly.entity_id
_entity_poly.type
_entity_poly.pdbx_seq_one_letter_code
_entity_poly.pdbx_strand_id
1 'polypeptide(L)'
;MQVKTKPEIVPSTASPASSGKYVLQGGAFLVHENLVEAEATVRELGFEPRLEAGQKTEKMTRLRVGLYAPAEARAKLQEIKGLAPDAFLVRAGDQMGVYAGSYYDLDKSRRFADHLYQQGLRVEEEYVEIPLPLTILTFGDFPDMAAARQAAERARAKGLDVLIVQRH
;
A
#
# COMPACT_ATOMS: atom_id res chain seq x y z
N MET A 1 -34.70 -9.90 27.93
CA MET A 1 -33.29 -10.29 28.21
C MET A 1 -32.58 -10.51 26.89
N GLN A 2 -31.35 -10.01 26.79
CA GLN A 2 -30.50 -10.03 25.60
C GLN A 2 -30.12 -11.45 25.18
N VAL A 3 -29.92 -11.66 23.87
CA VAL A 3 -28.70 -12.35 23.42
C VAL A 3 -28.20 -11.73 22.12
N LYS A 4 -26.92 -11.35 22.15
CA LYS A 4 -26.08 -10.90 21.04
C LYS A 4 -25.78 -12.07 20.11
N THR A 5 -25.69 -11.84 18.81
CA THR A 5 -24.78 -12.62 17.95
C THR A 5 -24.28 -11.82 16.75
N LYS A 6 -22.96 -11.62 16.81
CA LYS A 6 -21.98 -11.23 15.79
C LYS A 6 -22.21 -12.01 14.47
N PRO A 7 -22.10 -11.38 13.28
CA PRO A 7 -22.06 -12.14 12.05
C PRO A 7 -20.74 -12.93 12.01
N GLU A 8 -20.91 -14.24 12.09
CA GLU A 8 -19.90 -15.26 11.94
C GLU A 8 -19.38 -15.25 10.50
N ILE A 9 -18.05 -15.18 10.35
CA ILE A 9 -17.37 -15.36 9.08
C ILE A 9 -17.61 -16.80 8.67
N VAL A 10 -18.55 -17.03 7.77
CA VAL A 10 -18.73 -18.34 7.14
C VAL A 10 -17.45 -18.66 6.36
N PRO A 11 -16.72 -19.75 6.68
CA PRO A 11 -15.63 -20.20 5.83
C PRO A 11 -16.27 -20.69 4.53
N SER A 12 -16.14 -19.88 3.48
CA SER A 12 -16.65 -20.23 2.16
C SER A 12 -15.94 -21.49 1.69
N THR A 13 -16.75 -22.51 1.45
CA THR A 13 -16.39 -23.85 0.97
C THR A 13 -15.47 -23.79 -0.23
N ALA A 14 -14.39 -24.56 -0.16
CA ALA A 14 -13.44 -24.82 -1.23
C ALA A 14 -14.12 -25.05 -2.59
N SER A 15 -13.88 -24.15 -3.54
CA SER A 15 -13.96 -24.48 -4.97
C SER A 15 -12.74 -25.31 -5.37
N PRO A 16 -12.88 -26.25 -6.31
CA PRO A 16 -11.82 -27.21 -6.63
C PRO A 16 -10.55 -26.46 -7.00
N ALA A 17 -9.44 -26.85 -6.37
CA ALA A 17 -8.11 -26.46 -6.77
C ALA A 17 -7.88 -26.93 -8.22
N SER A 18 -8.14 -26.07 -9.20
CA SER A 18 -7.47 -26.20 -10.49
C SER A 18 -5.99 -26.05 -10.21
N SER A 19 -5.27 -27.14 -10.42
CA SER A 19 -3.84 -27.30 -10.21
C SER A 19 -3.03 -26.79 -11.41
N GLY A 20 -3.46 -25.68 -12.02
CA GLY A 20 -2.67 -25.04 -13.05
C GLY A 20 -1.41 -24.49 -12.42
N LYS A 21 -0.28 -24.88 -13.01
CA LYS A 21 1.05 -24.47 -12.59
C LYS A 21 1.26 -22.95 -12.71
N TYR A 22 0.42 -22.26 -13.49
CA TYR A 22 0.56 -20.83 -13.76
C TYR A 22 -0.75 -20.07 -13.55
N VAL A 23 -0.63 -18.84 -13.07
CA VAL A 23 -1.72 -17.85 -12.98
C VAL A 23 -1.30 -16.51 -13.52
N LEU A 24 -2.29 -15.68 -13.86
CA LEU A 24 -2.06 -14.30 -14.26
C LEU A 24 -2.27 -13.39 -13.06
N GLN A 25 -1.29 -12.55 -12.76
CA GLN A 25 -1.40 -11.46 -11.80
C GLN A 25 -1.69 -10.16 -12.57
N GLY A 26 -2.88 -9.59 -12.40
CA GLY A 26 -3.36 -8.37 -13.05
C GLY A 26 -2.99 -7.08 -12.32
N GLY A 27 -1.97 -7.12 -11.46
CA GLY A 27 -1.46 -5.96 -10.74
C GLY A 27 -1.48 -6.10 -9.23
N ALA A 28 -0.84 -5.15 -8.56
CA ALA A 28 -0.89 -4.97 -7.12
C ALA A 28 -1.41 -3.56 -6.84
N PHE A 29 -2.55 -3.48 -6.15
CA PHE A 29 -3.34 -2.26 -6.03
C PHE A 29 -3.24 -1.69 -4.61
N LEU A 30 -2.85 -0.41 -4.51
CA LEU A 30 -2.93 0.40 -3.28
C LEU A 30 -4.28 1.11 -3.15
N VAL A 31 -4.90 1.42 -4.30
CA VAL A 31 -6.11 2.22 -4.44
C VAL A 31 -7.27 1.31 -4.81
N HIS A 32 -8.39 1.38 -4.09
CA HIS A 32 -9.50 0.46 -4.24
C HIS A 32 -10.22 0.63 -5.58
N GLU A 33 -10.33 1.86 -6.07
CA GLU A 33 -11.00 2.20 -7.32
C GLU A 33 -10.33 1.50 -8.52
N ASN A 34 -9.00 1.56 -8.58
CA ASN A 34 -8.22 0.89 -9.63
C ASN A 34 -8.37 -0.64 -9.58
N LEU A 35 -8.56 -1.21 -8.38
CA LEU A 35 -8.81 -2.64 -8.21
C LEU A 35 -10.18 -3.02 -8.81
N VAL A 36 -11.21 -2.21 -8.55
CA VAL A 36 -12.57 -2.47 -9.05
C VAL A 36 -12.62 -2.46 -10.58
N GLU A 37 -11.93 -1.52 -11.22
CA GLU A 37 -11.81 -1.47 -12.69
C GLU A 37 -11.09 -2.71 -13.25
N ALA A 38 -10.00 -3.13 -12.59
CA ALA A 38 -9.26 -4.32 -12.97
C ALA A 38 -10.09 -5.60 -12.79
N GLU A 39 -10.87 -5.73 -11.70
CA GLU A 39 -11.78 -6.84 -11.49
C GLU A 39 -12.88 -6.92 -12.57
N ALA A 40 -13.46 -5.78 -12.94
CA ALA A 40 -14.47 -5.73 -14.00
C ALA A 40 -13.89 -6.25 -15.33
N THR A 41 -12.69 -5.80 -15.68
CA THR A 41 -11.96 -6.25 -16.88
C THR A 41 -11.68 -7.76 -16.84
N VAL A 42 -11.30 -8.30 -15.68
CA VAL A 42 -11.05 -9.74 -15.49
C VAL A 42 -12.34 -10.56 -15.69
N ARG A 43 -13.48 -10.09 -15.16
CA ARG A 43 -14.78 -10.74 -15.35
C ARG A 43 -15.24 -10.68 -16.81
N GLU A 44 -15.02 -9.56 -17.50
CA GLU A 44 -15.30 -9.44 -18.94
C GLU A 44 -14.46 -10.41 -19.80
N LEU A 45 -13.24 -10.73 -19.36
CA LEU A 45 -12.39 -11.73 -20.00
C LEU A 45 -12.86 -13.18 -19.73
N GLY A 46 -13.91 -13.37 -18.93
CA GLY A 46 -14.48 -14.66 -18.58
C GLY A 46 -13.72 -15.40 -17.48
N PHE A 47 -12.92 -14.69 -16.68
CA PHE A 47 -12.19 -15.26 -15.55
C PHE A 47 -12.77 -14.78 -14.22
N GLU A 48 -12.66 -15.62 -13.20
CA GLU A 48 -12.96 -15.23 -11.83
C GLU A 48 -11.76 -14.53 -11.18
N PRO A 49 -11.91 -13.29 -10.68
CA PRO A 49 -10.85 -12.58 -9.96
C PRO A 49 -10.62 -13.18 -8.58
N ARG A 50 -9.35 -13.39 -8.22
CA ARG A 50 -8.90 -13.79 -6.88
C ARG A 50 -8.07 -12.66 -6.27
N LEU A 51 -8.44 -12.25 -5.08
CA LEU A 51 -7.75 -11.19 -4.33
C LEU A 51 -6.86 -11.81 -3.25
N GLU A 52 -5.58 -11.52 -3.30
CA GLU A 52 -4.61 -11.94 -2.31
C GLU A 52 -4.04 -10.71 -1.59
N ALA A 53 -3.89 -10.80 -0.26
CA ALA A 53 -3.24 -9.74 0.51
C ALA A 53 -1.73 -9.78 0.28
N GLY A 54 -1.17 -8.67 -0.19
CA GLY A 54 0.25 -8.45 -0.34
C GLY A 54 0.72 -7.28 0.51
N GLN A 55 2.05 -7.12 0.60
CA GLN A 55 2.66 -5.93 1.18
C GLN A 55 3.85 -5.52 0.32
N LYS A 56 4.05 -4.21 0.17
CA LYS A 56 5.27 -3.65 -0.41
C LYS A 56 5.89 -2.72 0.61
N THR A 57 7.19 -2.86 0.81
CA THR A 57 7.96 -1.93 1.62
C THR A 57 8.37 -0.75 0.76
N GLU A 58 7.97 0.46 1.16
CA GLU A 58 8.44 1.69 0.55
C GLU A 58 9.46 2.39 1.45
N LYS A 59 10.55 2.84 0.83
CA LYS A 59 11.57 3.65 1.50
C LYS A 59 11.16 5.11 1.44
N MET A 60 11.13 5.76 2.59
CA MET A 60 10.83 7.18 2.70
C MET A 60 11.83 7.87 3.60
N THR A 61 12.05 9.16 3.34
CA THR A 61 12.81 10.05 4.23
C THR A 61 11.82 10.92 4.98
N ARG A 62 11.80 10.82 6.30
CA ARG A 62 11.04 11.69 7.18
C ARG A 62 11.94 12.79 7.73
N LEU A 63 11.38 13.98 7.89
CA LEU A 63 12.08 15.10 8.50
C LEU A 63 11.62 15.24 9.95
N ARG A 64 12.43 14.76 10.89
CA ARG A 64 12.11 14.74 12.31
C ARG A 64 12.48 16.07 12.96
N VAL A 65 11.54 16.71 13.63
CA VAL A 65 11.77 17.91 14.44
C VAL A 65 12.31 17.54 15.83
N GLY A 66 11.80 16.46 16.42
CA GLY A 66 12.27 15.97 17.71
C GLY A 66 11.36 14.90 18.32
N LEU A 67 11.76 14.40 19.49
CA LEU A 67 10.98 13.47 20.32
C LEU A 67 10.51 14.21 21.58
N TYR A 68 9.22 14.11 21.88
CA TYR A 68 8.59 14.87 22.96
C TYR A 68 7.62 14.00 23.76
N ALA A 69 7.27 14.43 24.98
CA ALA A 69 6.15 13.84 25.69
C ALA A 69 4.83 14.06 24.90
N PRO A 70 3.80 13.20 25.06
CA PRO A 70 2.60 13.28 24.22
C PRO A 70 1.89 14.64 24.20
N ALA A 71 1.84 15.36 25.32
CA ALA A 71 1.24 16.68 25.39
C ALA A 71 2.09 17.73 24.67
N GLU A 72 3.40 17.73 24.91
CA GLU A 72 4.36 18.63 24.25
C GLU A 72 4.42 18.41 22.74
N ALA A 73 4.37 17.16 22.29
CA ALA A 73 4.37 16.81 20.87
C ALA A 73 3.16 17.41 20.14
N ARG A 74 1.97 17.36 20.78
CA ARG A 74 0.76 17.97 20.23
C ARG A 74 0.88 19.48 20.15
N ALA A 75 1.43 20.12 21.19
CA ALA A 75 1.68 21.56 21.17
C ALA A 75 2.69 21.94 20.07
N LYS A 76 3.79 21.19 19.96
CA LYS A 76 4.82 21.42 18.94
C LYS A 76 4.29 21.20 17.52
N LEU A 77 3.43 20.21 17.31
CA LEU A 77 2.76 19.99 16.03
C LEU A 77 1.93 21.23 15.63
N GLN A 78 1.16 21.81 16.54
CA GLN A 78 0.35 23.00 16.26
C GLN A 78 1.23 24.23 15.97
N GLU A 79 2.36 24.37 16.67
CA GLU A 79 3.33 25.45 16.44
C GLU A 79 3.90 25.40 15.02
N ILE A 80 4.30 24.21 14.55
CA ILE A 80 4.98 24.07 13.25
C ILE A 80 4.02 23.93 12.07
N LYS A 81 2.72 23.68 12.30
CA LYS A 81 1.70 23.47 11.24
C LYS A 81 1.67 24.60 10.20
N GLY A 82 1.99 25.84 10.59
CA GLY A 82 2.06 26.98 9.67
C GLY A 82 3.26 26.94 8.72
N LEU A 83 4.37 26.31 9.12
CA LEU A 83 5.59 26.15 8.32
C LEU A 83 5.62 24.80 7.58
N ALA A 84 5.02 23.78 8.20
CA ALA A 84 4.97 22.40 7.73
C ALA A 84 3.51 21.89 7.78
N PRO A 85 2.71 22.16 6.74
CA PRO A 85 1.30 21.75 6.70
C PRO A 85 1.09 20.24 6.83
N ASP A 86 2.02 19.48 6.28
CA ASP A 86 2.05 18.00 6.28
C ASP A 86 2.69 17.41 7.54
N ALA A 87 2.95 18.23 8.57
CA ALA A 87 3.51 17.75 9.82
C ALA A 87 2.59 16.73 10.50
N PHE A 88 3.19 15.72 11.14
CA PHE A 88 2.48 14.61 11.78
C PHE A 88 3.25 14.07 12.99
N LEU A 89 2.56 13.22 13.76
CA LEU A 89 3.13 12.55 14.93
C LEU A 89 3.28 11.05 14.69
N VAL A 90 4.37 10.47 15.19
CA VAL A 90 4.58 9.02 15.24
C VAL A 90 4.89 8.63 16.66
N ARG A 91 4.30 7.54 17.15
CA ARG A 91 4.61 7.02 18.48
C ARG A 91 6.01 6.40 18.49
N ALA A 92 6.82 6.78 19.47
CA ALA A 92 8.17 6.27 19.70
C ALA A 92 8.28 5.84 21.18
N GLY A 93 7.79 4.64 21.48
CA GLY A 93 7.67 4.14 22.86
C GLY A 93 6.69 4.97 23.69
N ASP A 94 7.21 5.61 24.74
CA ASP A 94 6.47 6.51 25.64
C ASP A 94 6.49 7.98 25.17
N GLN A 95 7.28 8.27 24.13
CA GLN A 95 7.36 9.58 23.50
C GLN A 95 6.63 9.60 22.16
N MET A 96 6.46 10.80 21.62
CA MET A 96 5.93 11.06 20.29
C MET A 96 7.00 11.81 19.49
N GLY A 97 7.37 11.25 18.33
CA GLY A 97 8.17 11.95 17.34
C GLY A 97 7.30 12.93 16.57
N VAL A 98 7.76 14.17 16.48
CA VAL A 98 7.16 15.23 15.66
C VAL A 98 7.94 15.29 14.36
N TYR A 99 7.24 15.18 13.23
CA TYR A 99 7.84 15.21 11.90
C TYR A 99 7.23 16.34 11.09
N ALA A 100 8.06 17.04 10.32
CA ALA A 100 7.64 18.12 9.42
C ALA A 100 7.12 17.61 8.07
N GLY A 101 7.43 16.36 7.71
CA GLY A 101 6.98 15.74 6.46
C GLY A 101 7.60 14.37 6.22
N SER A 102 7.09 13.66 5.21
CA SER A 102 7.55 12.33 4.78
C SER A 102 7.61 12.29 3.26
N TYR A 103 8.76 11.92 2.69
CA TYR A 103 9.03 12.07 1.27
C TYR A 103 9.57 10.79 0.65
N TYR A 104 9.09 10.45 -0.54
CA TYR A 104 9.70 9.42 -1.40
C TYR A 104 10.95 9.93 -2.13
N ASP A 105 11.02 11.25 -2.35
CA ASP A 105 12.07 11.92 -3.10
C ASP A 105 13.00 12.67 -2.11
N LEU A 106 14.26 12.26 -2.08
CA LEU A 106 15.28 12.80 -1.18
C LEU A 106 15.62 14.26 -1.49
N ASP A 107 15.60 14.66 -2.76
CA ASP A 107 15.92 16.04 -3.13
C ASP A 107 14.78 16.98 -2.69
N LYS A 108 13.53 16.52 -2.79
CA LYS A 108 12.40 17.27 -2.23
C LYS A 108 12.49 17.40 -0.71
N SER A 109 12.85 16.33 0.00
CA SER A 109 13.01 16.42 1.46
C SER A 109 14.10 17.41 1.85
N ARG A 110 15.25 17.38 1.17
CA ARG A 110 16.37 18.29 1.45
C ARG A 110 16.04 19.75 1.19
N ARG A 111 15.42 20.06 0.04
CA ARG A 111 14.95 21.42 -0.25
C ARG A 111 13.98 21.93 0.79
N PHE A 112 13.09 21.07 1.29
CA PHE A 112 12.17 21.46 2.34
C PHE A 112 12.88 21.63 3.70
N ALA A 113 13.85 20.77 4.03
CA ALA A 113 14.68 20.93 5.21
C ALA A 113 15.45 22.26 5.20
N ASP A 114 16.01 22.66 4.05
CA ASP A 114 16.67 23.94 3.87
C ASP A 114 15.70 25.12 4.07
N HIS A 115 14.49 25.02 3.52
CA HIS A 115 13.43 26.01 3.74
C HIS A 115 13.06 26.14 5.22
N LEU A 116 12.87 25.02 5.93
CA LEU A 116 12.59 25.01 7.36
C LEU A 116 13.74 25.62 8.17
N TYR A 117 14.98 25.35 7.79
CA TYR A 117 16.16 25.92 8.43
C TYR A 117 16.20 27.45 8.31
N GLN A 118 15.85 27.99 7.14
CA GLN A 118 15.73 29.45 6.94
C GLN A 118 14.64 30.08 7.82
N GLN A 119 13.61 29.31 8.19
CA GLN A 119 12.56 29.72 9.12
C GLN A 119 12.90 29.42 10.60
N GLY A 120 14.13 28.98 10.89
CA GLY A 120 14.60 28.67 12.24
C GLY A 120 14.18 27.31 12.79
N LEU A 121 13.54 26.45 11.97
CA LEU A 121 13.15 25.10 12.37
C LEU A 121 14.22 24.09 11.92
N ARG A 122 14.86 23.45 12.90
CA ARG A 122 15.81 22.35 12.62
C ARG A 122 15.08 21.02 12.50
N VAL A 123 15.55 20.21 11.56
CA VAL A 123 15.07 18.84 11.34
C VAL A 123 16.22 17.89 11.11
N GLU A 124 16.00 16.61 11.41
CA GLU A 124 16.90 15.51 11.13
C GLU A 124 16.27 14.58 10.08
N GLU A 125 17.08 14.10 9.13
CA GLU A 125 16.64 13.05 8.19
C GLU A 125 16.54 11.71 8.91
N GLU A 126 15.37 11.08 8.83
CA GLU A 126 15.12 9.73 9.33
C GLU A 126 14.66 8.84 8.17
N TYR A 127 15.49 7.85 7.83
CA TYR A 127 15.17 6.88 6.79
C TYR A 127 14.27 5.79 7.37
N VAL A 128 13.10 5.61 6.76
CA VAL A 128 12.11 4.63 7.22
C VAL A 128 11.65 3.74 6.09
N GLU A 129 11.33 2.50 6.45
CA GLU A 129 10.69 1.52 5.58
C GLU A 129 9.25 1.33 6.07
N ILE A 130 8.28 1.69 5.24
CA ILE A 130 6.86 1.59 5.59
C ILE A 130 6.25 0.43 4.79
N PRO A 131 5.68 -0.59 5.45
CA PRO A 131 4.91 -1.61 4.77
C PRO A 131 3.58 -1.01 4.33
N LEU A 132 3.35 -0.98 3.02
CA LEU A 132 2.07 -0.61 2.43
C LEU A 132 1.28 -1.88 2.11
N PRO A 133 0.07 -2.04 2.66
CA PRO A 133 -0.81 -3.15 2.28
C PRO A 133 -1.23 -2.98 0.82
N LEU A 134 -1.16 -4.07 0.07
CA LEU A 134 -1.55 -4.16 -1.33
C LEU A 134 -2.58 -5.27 -1.49
N THR A 135 -3.50 -5.08 -2.43
CA THR A 135 -4.33 -6.19 -2.93
C THR A 135 -3.76 -6.66 -4.26
N ILE A 136 -3.34 -7.91 -4.30
CA ILE A 136 -2.85 -8.56 -5.52
C ILE A 136 -4.05 -9.22 -6.19
N LEU A 137 -4.35 -8.78 -7.42
CA LEU A 137 -5.38 -9.40 -8.25
C LEU A 137 -4.74 -10.52 -9.06
N THR A 138 -5.15 -11.76 -8.84
CA THR A 138 -4.79 -12.90 -9.68
C THR A 138 -6.03 -13.50 -10.32
N PHE A 139 -5.87 -14.14 -11.48
CA PHE A 139 -6.99 -14.77 -12.17
C PHE A 139 -6.53 -15.86 -13.13
N GLY A 140 -7.49 -16.69 -13.51
CA GLY A 140 -7.25 -17.86 -14.35
C GLY A 140 -6.47 -18.95 -13.63
N ASP A 141 -6.30 -20.06 -14.34
CA ASP A 141 -5.61 -21.24 -13.87
C ASP A 141 -5.11 -22.02 -15.09
N PHE A 142 -3.80 -21.95 -15.34
CA PHE A 142 -3.22 -22.39 -16.60
C PHE A 142 -2.28 -23.58 -16.38
N PRO A 143 -2.44 -24.68 -17.13
CA PRO A 143 -1.63 -25.88 -16.96
C PRO A 143 -0.17 -25.66 -17.41
N ASP A 144 0.04 -24.79 -18.39
CA ASP A 144 1.35 -24.53 -18.98
C ASP A 144 1.56 -23.04 -19.33
N MET A 145 2.82 -22.71 -19.63
CA MET A 145 3.26 -21.36 -19.97
C MET A 145 2.62 -20.84 -21.28
N ALA A 146 2.30 -21.71 -22.24
CA ALA A 146 1.74 -21.28 -23.51
C ALA A 146 0.27 -20.84 -23.34
N ALA A 147 -0.52 -21.61 -22.57
CA ALA A 147 -1.88 -21.26 -22.20
C ALA A 147 -1.93 -19.96 -21.39
N ALA A 148 -1.02 -19.78 -20.43
CA ALA A 148 -0.89 -18.55 -19.66
C ALA A 148 -0.54 -17.35 -20.55
N ARG A 149 0.40 -17.51 -21.50
CA ARG A 149 0.77 -16.45 -22.46
C ARG A 149 -0.39 -16.04 -23.36
N GLN A 150 -1.16 -16.99 -23.88
CA GLN A 150 -2.33 -16.66 -24.71
C GLN A 150 -3.36 -15.84 -23.93
N ALA A 151 -3.65 -16.23 -22.69
CA ALA A 151 -4.55 -15.47 -21.84
C ALA A 151 -3.97 -14.09 -21.47
N ALA A 152 -2.65 -13.99 -21.28
CA ALA A 152 -1.97 -12.73 -21.01
C ALA A 152 -2.10 -11.73 -22.17
N GLU A 153 -1.95 -12.19 -23.41
CA GLU A 153 -2.13 -11.34 -24.59
C GLU A 153 -3.58 -10.85 -24.73
N ARG A 154 -4.57 -11.70 -24.40
CA ARG A 154 -5.98 -11.26 -24.36
C ARG A 154 -6.24 -10.19 -23.29
N ALA A 155 -5.62 -10.33 -22.13
CA ALA A 155 -5.72 -9.35 -21.05
C ALA A 155 -5.07 -8.00 -21.45
N ARG A 156 -3.87 -8.04 -22.04
CA ARG A 156 -3.17 -6.84 -22.54
C ARG A 156 -3.94 -6.13 -23.64
N ALA A 157 -4.57 -6.88 -24.55
CA ALA A 157 -5.43 -6.31 -25.59
C ALA A 157 -6.66 -5.56 -25.02
N LYS A 158 -7.04 -5.85 -23.77
CA LYS A 158 -8.09 -5.15 -23.02
C LYS A 158 -7.56 -4.05 -22.09
N GLY A 159 -6.26 -3.73 -22.16
CA GLY A 159 -5.63 -2.71 -21.34
C GLY A 159 -5.22 -3.16 -19.94
N LEU A 160 -5.27 -4.47 -19.65
CA LEU A 160 -4.81 -5.02 -18.38
C LEU A 160 -3.40 -5.58 -18.52
N ASP A 161 -2.42 -4.91 -17.92
CA ASP A 161 -1.06 -5.43 -17.80
C ASP A 161 -1.02 -6.58 -16.79
N VAL A 162 -0.48 -7.72 -17.24
CA VAL A 162 -0.43 -8.94 -16.44
C VAL A 162 0.97 -9.56 -16.40
N LEU A 163 1.28 -10.18 -15.26
CA LEU A 163 2.45 -11.03 -15.06
C LEU A 163 2.02 -12.50 -14.97
N ILE A 164 2.79 -13.39 -15.59
CA ILE A 164 2.60 -14.84 -15.43
C ILE A 164 3.37 -15.28 -14.20
N VAL A 165 2.67 -15.80 -13.20
CA VAL A 165 3.24 -16.29 -11.94
C VAL A 165 3.12 -17.80 -11.88
N GLN A 166 4.22 -18.48 -11.58
CA GLN A 166 4.20 -19.92 -11.33
C GLN A 166 3.78 -20.18 -9.89
N ARG A 167 2.76 -21.02 -9.68
CA ARG A 167 2.37 -21.51 -8.35
C ARG A 167 3.32 -22.65 -7.94
N HIS A 168 3.84 -22.56 -6.73
CA HIS A 168 4.69 -23.58 -6.10
C HIS A 168 3.85 -24.57 -5.31
#